data_AF-A0ABD4RUX8-F1
#
_entry.id   AF-A0ABD4RUX8-F1
#
_cell.length_a   1.000
_cell.length_b   1.000
_cell.length_c   1.000
_cell.angle_alpha   90.00
_cell.angle_beta   90.00
_cell.angle_gamma   90.00
#
_symmetry.space_group_name_H-M   'P 1'
#
loop_
_entity.id
_entity.type
_entity.pdbx_description
1 polymer ?
#
loop_
_entity_poly.entity_id
_entity_poly.type
_entity_poly.pdbx_seq_one_letter_code
_entity_poly.pdbx_strand_id
1 'polypeptide(L)'
;MSCQNCKCEKNYMYEDYKYNKCNKCYNDYEEMTHVHEYSESVKLAEECEDRHNHRAAGVTGEVIPINGGTNHVHKINDNVDFLDHFHKICVTTGPAINIPGTNKHVHLVCGNTTVSDGHCHKFLFTTQIEAPLV
;
A
#
# COMPACT_ATOMS: atom_id res chain seq x y z
N MET A 1 33.95 13.34 -4.99
CA MET A 1 33.14 12.13 -4.69
C MET A 1 31.90 12.25 -5.54
N SER A 2 31.67 11.31 -6.45
CA SER A 2 30.52 11.33 -7.36
C SER A 2 29.45 10.42 -6.78
N CYS A 3 28.49 10.97 -6.04
CA CYS A 3 27.33 10.22 -5.55
C CYS A 3 26.38 10.00 -6.76
N GLN A 4 26.05 8.75 -7.07
CA GLN A 4 25.21 8.40 -8.23
C GLN A 4 23.73 8.61 -7.89
N ASN A 5 22.98 9.25 -8.79
CA ASN A 5 21.52 9.39 -8.67
C ASN A 5 20.85 8.02 -8.75
N CYS A 6 20.26 7.56 -7.63
CA CYS A 6 19.40 6.38 -7.61
C CYS A 6 18.11 6.68 -8.40
N LYS A 7 17.99 6.11 -9.61
CA LYS A 7 16.79 6.23 -10.43
C LYS A 7 15.65 5.39 -9.85
N CYS A 8 14.43 5.90 -9.95
CA CYS A 8 13.20 5.20 -9.60
C CYS A 8 12.98 3.95 -10.45
N GLU A 9 13.05 2.78 -9.83
CA GLU A 9 12.80 1.48 -10.48
C GLU A 9 11.45 0.91 -10.05
N LYS A 10 10.57 0.62 -11.01
CA LYS A 10 9.28 -0.04 -10.81
C LYS A 10 9.46 -1.55 -10.55
N ASN A 11 10.04 -1.91 -9.41
CA ASN A 11 10.36 -3.32 -9.12
C ASN A 11 9.21 -4.12 -8.50
N TYR A 12 8.12 -3.48 -8.09
CA TYR A 12 6.95 -4.14 -7.51
C TYR A 12 5.71 -3.79 -8.33
N MET A 13 5.37 -4.66 -9.28
CA MET A 13 4.08 -4.62 -9.99
C MET A 13 3.25 -5.78 -9.46
N TYR A 14 2.13 -5.50 -8.79
CA TYR A 14 1.13 -6.54 -8.57
C TYR A 14 0.44 -6.81 -9.90
N GLU A 15 0.29 -8.09 -10.26
CA GLU A 15 -0.51 -8.48 -11.43
C GLU A 15 -1.91 -7.87 -11.31
N ASP A 16 -2.44 -7.34 -12.41
CA ASP A 16 -3.79 -6.77 -12.49
C ASP A 16 -4.80 -7.85 -12.07
N TYR A 17 -5.22 -7.83 -10.79
CA TYR A 17 -6.26 -8.71 -10.32
C TYR A 17 -7.50 -8.48 -11.16
N LYS A 18 -8.10 -9.57 -11.64
CA LYS A 18 -9.37 -9.52 -12.37
C LYS A 18 -10.45 -8.96 -11.43
N TYR A 19 -10.64 -7.65 -11.52
CA TYR A 19 -11.73 -6.94 -10.87
C TYR A 19 -13.01 -7.58 -11.36
N ASN A 20 -13.75 -8.22 -10.46
CA ASN A 20 -15.01 -8.83 -10.84
C ASN A 20 -16.01 -7.69 -10.97
N LYS A 21 -16.19 -7.19 -12.19
CA LYS A 21 -17.40 -6.46 -12.53
C LYS A 21 -18.55 -7.46 -12.45
N CYS A 22 -19.08 -7.66 -11.25
CA CYS A 22 -20.19 -8.57 -11.01
C CYS A 22 -21.39 -8.10 -11.83
N ASN A 23 -21.71 -8.80 -12.91
CA ASN A 23 -22.88 -8.56 -13.76
C ASN A 23 -24.16 -9.10 -13.12
N LYS A 24 -24.42 -8.77 -11.85
CA LYS A 24 -25.71 -9.06 -11.20
C LYS A 24 -26.26 -7.80 -10.56
N CYS A 25 -27.40 -7.39 -11.10
CA CYS A 25 -28.13 -6.18 -10.85
C CYS A 25 -28.48 -5.96 -9.35
N TYR A 26 -28.26 -4.73 -8.89
CA TYR A 26 -28.98 -4.03 -7.80
C TYR A 26 -29.02 -4.67 -6.40
N ASN A 27 -27.98 -4.37 -5.62
CA ASN A 27 -28.05 -3.82 -4.25
C ASN A 27 -26.69 -3.16 -3.98
N ASP A 28 -26.59 -1.86 -4.27
CA ASP A 28 -25.36 -1.09 -4.47
C ASP A 28 -24.73 -0.61 -3.15
N TYR A 29 -24.74 -1.48 -2.14
CA TYR A 29 -23.90 -1.35 -0.95
C TYR A 29 -23.03 -2.60 -0.92
N GLU A 30 -21.86 -2.57 -1.56
CA GLU A 30 -20.80 -3.46 -1.09
C GLU A 30 -20.56 -3.03 0.36
N GLU A 31 -21.09 -3.79 1.31
CA GLU A 31 -21.04 -3.43 2.72
C GLU A 31 -19.58 -3.31 3.12
N MET A 32 -19.18 -2.09 3.45
CA MET A 32 -17.90 -1.82 4.06
C MET A 32 -17.74 -2.69 5.31
N THR A 33 -16.89 -3.72 5.26
CA THR A 33 -16.72 -4.65 6.39
C THR A 33 -15.58 -4.22 7.31
N HIS A 34 -14.44 -3.79 6.76
CA HIS A 34 -13.27 -3.37 7.55
C HIS A 34 -12.25 -2.59 6.72
N VAL A 35 -11.40 -1.83 7.41
CA VAL A 35 -10.15 -1.24 6.91
C VAL A 35 -8.99 -1.79 7.72
N HIS A 36 -7.76 -1.56 7.26
CA HIS A 36 -6.57 -1.77 8.06
C HIS A 36 -5.80 -0.49 8.30
N GLU A 37 -5.30 -0.30 9.51
CA GLU A 37 -4.28 0.70 9.81
C GLU A 37 -2.94 0.28 9.18
N TYR A 38 -2.09 1.25 8.87
CA TYR A 38 -0.68 1.03 8.59
C TYR A 38 0.13 2.21 9.16
N SER A 39 1.37 1.94 9.61
CA SER A 39 2.28 2.98 10.11
C SER A 39 3.72 2.49 9.98
N GLU A 40 4.44 2.95 8.96
CA GLU A 40 5.69 2.35 8.50
C GLU A 40 6.66 3.38 7.91
N SER A 41 7.90 2.93 7.65
CA SER A 41 8.91 3.71 6.92
C SER A 41 9.07 3.26 5.48
N VAL A 42 9.25 4.22 4.57
CA VAL A 42 9.80 3.92 3.25
C VAL A 42 11.31 3.70 3.35
N LYS A 43 11.90 3.04 2.35
CA LYS A 43 13.35 2.79 2.28
C LYS A 43 14.11 4.08 2.00
N LEU A 44 15.41 4.09 2.30
CA LEU A 44 16.28 5.22 1.95
C LEU A 44 16.32 5.41 0.43
N ALA A 45 16.36 6.67 0.01
CA ALA A 45 16.71 7.07 -1.34
C ALA A 45 17.94 7.99 -1.28
N GLU A 46 18.53 8.22 -2.45
CA GLU A 46 19.74 9.04 -2.62
C GLU A 46 20.92 8.53 -1.78
N GLU A 47 22.04 9.26 -1.81
CA GLU A 47 23.28 8.87 -1.15
C GLU A 47 23.93 10.11 -0.52
N CYS A 48 24.95 9.89 0.32
CA CYS A 48 25.72 10.99 0.92
C CYS A 48 24.82 11.90 1.80
N GLU A 49 24.97 13.22 1.70
CA GLU A 49 24.22 14.18 2.54
C GLU A 49 22.73 14.26 2.17
N ASP A 50 22.37 13.88 0.94
CA ASP A 50 21.00 13.89 0.46
C ASP A 50 20.26 12.59 0.85
N ARG A 51 20.92 11.63 1.49
CA ARG A 51 20.30 10.33 1.83
C ARG A 51 19.24 10.47 2.92
N HIS A 52 17.98 10.22 2.57
CA HIS A 52 16.86 10.32 3.51
C HIS A 52 15.75 9.28 3.26
N ASN A 53 14.75 9.27 4.13
CA ASN A 53 13.49 8.55 3.95
C ASN A 53 12.32 9.32 4.54
N HIS A 54 11.13 8.75 4.38
CA HIS A 54 9.87 9.27 4.90
C HIS A 54 9.13 8.23 5.75
N ARG A 55 8.17 8.71 6.55
CA ARG A 55 7.18 7.91 7.28
C ARG A 55 5.83 7.96 6.57
N ALA A 56 5.12 6.84 6.59
CA ALA A 56 3.76 6.74 6.09
C ALA A 56 2.86 6.16 7.18
N ALA A 57 1.70 6.77 7.43
CA ALA A 57 0.71 6.24 8.35
C ALA A 57 -0.70 6.60 7.88
N GLY A 58 -1.66 5.71 8.10
CA GLY A 58 -3.04 5.91 7.68
C GLY A 58 -3.89 4.67 7.85
N VAL A 59 -5.06 4.70 7.22
CA VAL A 59 -5.96 3.56 7.09
C VAL A 59 -6.23 3.29 5.62
N THR A 60 -6.39 2.03 5.26
CA THR A 60 -6.73 1.66 3.89
C THR A 60 -8.13 2.17 3.50
N GLY A 61 -8.40 2.23 2.20
CA GLY A 61 -9.76 2.44 1.68
C GLY A 61 -10.66 1.22 1.85
N GLU A 62 -11.87 1.34 1.31
CA GLU A 62 -12.90 0.29 1.36
C GLU A 62 -12.44 -1.03 0.74
N VAL A 63 -13.08 -2.12 1.18
CA VAL A 63 -12.86 -3.48 0.67
C VAL A 63 -13.17 -3.52 -0.83
N ILE A 64 -12.27 -4.09 -1.61
CA ILE A 64 -12.48 -4.36 -3.04
C ILE A 64 -12.46 -5.87 -3.25
N PRO A 65 -13.61 -6.51 -3.51
CA PRO A 65 -13.68 -7.95 -3.74
C PRO A 65 -12.90 -8.39 -4.98
N ILE A 66 -12.13 -9.48 -4.84
CA ILE A 66 -11.43 -10.15 -5.93
C ILE A 66 -11.77 -11.65 -5.93
N ASN A 67 -11.35 -12.38 -6.96
CA ASN A 67 -11.54 -13.84 -7.05
C ASN A 67 -12.98 -14.34 -6.76
N GLY A 68 -13.98 -13.68 -7.35
CA GLY A 68 -15.40 -14.01 -7.15
C GLY A 68 -15.91 -13.78 -5.72
N GLY A 69 -15.27 -12.89 -4.95
CA GLY A 69 -15.66 -12.57 -3.57
C GLY A 69 -15.00 -13.46 -2.51
N THR A 70 -14.07 -14.33 -2.88
CA THR A 70 -13.36 -15.22 -1.94
C THR A 70 -12.15 -14.56 -1.27
N ASN A 71 -11.73 -13.38 -1.75
CA ASN A 71 -10.64 -12.59 -1.21
C ASN A 71 -10.89 -11.10 -1.53
N HIS A 72 -10.11 -10.19 -0.97
CA HIS A 72 -10.22 -8.76 -1.23
C HIS A 72 -8.86 -8.06 -1.15
N VAL A 73 -8.84 -6.82 -1.63
CA VAL A 73 -7.71 -5.88 -1.55
C VAL A 73 -8.24 -4.52 -1.10
N HIS A 74 -7.33 -3.61 -0.75
CA HIS A 74 -7.67 -2.22 -0.48
C HIS A 74 -6.84 -1.26 -1.33
N LYS A 75 -7.32 -0.02 -1.48
CA LYS A 75 -6.54 1.08 -2.07
C LYS A 75 -5.95 1.97 -0.98
N ILE A 76 -4.76 2.49 -1.23
CA ILE A 76 -4.08 3.49 -0.41
C ILE A 76 -3.73 4.66 -1.34
N ASN A 77 -4.04 5.88 -0.92
CA ASN A 77 -3.72 7.10 -1.67
C ASN A 77 -3.41 8.25 -0.70
N ASP A 78 -2.29 8.13 -0.01
CA ASP A 78 -1.95 8.99 1.13
C ASP A 78 -0.58 9.65 0.94
N ASN A 79 -0.39 10.80 1.59
CA ASN A 79 0.92 11.43 1.67
C ASN A 79 1.83 10.65 2.62
N VAL A 80 3.13 10.67 2.34
CA VAL A 80 4.14 10.43 3.39
C VAL A 80 4.39 11.73 4.16
N ASP A 81 5.11 11.66 5.28
CA ASP A 81 5.53 12.85 6.02
C ASP A 81 6.39 13.80 5.18
N PHE A 82 6.58 15.02 5.68
CA PHE A 82 7.32 16.05 4.98
C PHE A 82 8.79 16.06 5.41
N LEU A 83 9.69 15.99 4.44
CA LEU A 83 11.11 16.28 4.59
C LEU A 83 11.57 16.96 3.30
N ASP A 84 11.57 18.29 3.30
CA ASP A 84 11.87 19.19 2.17
C ASP A 84 10.96 19.08 0.93
N HIS A 85 10.37 17.92 0.66
CA HIS A 85 9.34 17.67 -0.35
C HIS A 85 8.33 16.62 0.13
N PHE A 86 7.23 16.48 -0.63
CA PHE A 86 6.21 15.46 -0.38
C PHE A 86 6.31 14.34 -1.40
N HIS A 87 6.12 13.11 -0.94
CA HIS A 87 5.69 12.01 -1.80
C HIS A 87 4.32 11.46 -1.38
N LYS A 88 3.77 10.57 -2.22
CA LYS A 88 2.56 9.81 -1.92
C LYS A 88 2.77 8.32 -2.08
N ILE A 89 2.05 7.54 -1.29
CA ILE A 89 1.80 6.12 -1.51
C ILE A 89 0.46 6.01 -2.26
N CYS A 90 0.51 5.55 -3.51
CA CYS A 90 -0.66 5.36 -4.37
C CYS A 90 -0.67 3.91 -4.87
N VAL A 91 -1.24 2.98 -4.12
CA VAL A 91 -1.17 1.54 -4.42
C VAL A 91 -2.47 0.80 -4.09
N THR A 92 -2.61 -0.37 -4.70
CA THR A 92 -3.55 -1.40 -4.25
C THR A 92 -2.77 -2.44 -3.46
N THR A 93 -3.28 -2.86 -2.31
CA THR A 93 -2.63 -3.88 -1.49
C THR A 93 -2.58 -5.25 -2.19
N GLY A 94 -1.78 -6.17 -1.65
CA GLY A 94 -1.90 -7.60 -1.92
C GLY A 94 -3.22 -8.18 -1.40
N PRO A 95 -3.56 -9.44 -1.75
CA PRO A 95 -4.75 -10.12 -1.23
C PRO A 95 -4.60 -10.34 0.28
N ALA A 96 -5.69 -10.66 0.95
CA ALA A 96 -5.66 -11.02 2.36
C ALA A 96 -4.71 -12.19 2.62
N ILE A 97 -3.82 -12.02 3.60
CA ILE A 97 -2.88 -13.03 4.12
C ILE A 97 -3.36 -13.42 5.52
N ASN A 98 -3.96 -14.60 5.62
CA ASN A 98 -4.55 -15.10 6.87
C ASN A 98 -3.47 -15.38 7.93
N ILE A 99 -3.76 -15.02 9.17
CA ILE A 99 -2.94 -15.32 10.34
C ILE A 99 -3.31 -16.73 10.86
N PRO A 100 -2.39 -17.71 10.80
CA PRO A 100 -2.69 -19.08 11.19
C PRO A 100 -3.25 -19.20 12.61
N GLY A 101 -4.32 -19.99 12.77
CA GLY A 101 -4.96 -20.21 14.07
C GLY A 101 -5.92 -19.08 14.49
N THR A 102 -6.21 -18.11 13.62
CA THR A 102 -7.17 -17.02 13.87
C THR A 102 -8.09 -16.82 12.68
N ASN A 103 -9.09 -15.95 12.83
CA ASN A 103 -9.93 -15.45 11.74
C ASN A 103 -9.44 -14.10 11.17
N LYS A 104 -8.22 -13.66 11.51
CA LYS A 104 -7.68 -12.35 11.15
C LYS A 104 -6.73 -12.45 9.96
N HIS A 105 -6.55 -11.35 9.24
CA HIS A 105 -5.54 -11.23 8.18
C HIS A 105 -4.84 -9.88 8.19
N VAL A 106 -3.82 -9.78 7.34
CA VAL A 106 -3.12 -8.55 6.96
C VAL A 106 -3.02 -8.48 5.44
N HIS A 107 -2.63 -7.33 4.90
CA HIS A 107 -2.29 -7.19 3.49
C HIS A 107 -0.83 -6.74 3.32
N LEU A 108 -0.16 -7.30 2.32
CA LEU A 108 1.15 -6.79 1.88
C LEU A 108 0.97 -5.48 1.11
N VAL A 109 1.82 -4.51 1.37
CA VAL A 109 1.88 -3.21 0.70
C VAL A 109 3.31 -3.03 0.18
N CYS A 110 3.46 -2.95 -1.14
CA CYS A 110 4.76 -2.80 -1.78
C CYS A 110 4.67 -1.88 -3.00
N GLY A 111 5.75 -1.19 -3.31
CA GLY A 111 5.76 -0.21 -4.38
C GLY A 111 6.87 0.82 -4.27
N ASN A 112 6.67 1.91 -4.99
CA ASN A 112 7.45 3.13 -4.86
C ASN A 112 6.50 4.29 -4.56
N THR A 113 6.98 5.28 -3.84
CA THR A 113 6.26 6.54 -3.71
C THR A 113 6.18 7.26 -5.08
N THR A 114 5.28 8.23 -5.21
CA THR A 114 5.25 9.11 -6.39
C THR A 114 6.59 9.83 -6.55
N VAL A 115 7.04 10.05 -7.78
CA VAL A 115 8.26 10.83 -8.03
C VAL A 115 8.06 12.28 -7.57
N SER A 116 8.98 12.78 -6.77
CA SER A 116 9.07 14.16 -6.29
C SER A 116 10.55 14.50 -6.14
N ASP A 117 10.92 15.74 -6.43
CA ASP A 117 12.33 16.20 -6.43
C ASP A 117 13.32 15.26 -7.14
N GLY A 118 12.89 14.66 -8.26
CA GLY A 118 13.73 13.80 -9.08
C GLY A 118 13.95 12.37 -8.57
N HIS A 119 13.43 11.98 -7.41
CA HIS A 119 13.54 10.61 -6.88
C HIS A 119 12.22 10.10 -6.26
N CYS A 120 12.27 8.91 -5.68
CA CYS A 120 11.18 8.24 -4.99
C CYS A 120 11.75 7.21 -4.02
N HIS A 121 10.91 6.74 -3.10
CA HIS A 121 11.30 5.74 -2.13
C HIS A 121 10.58 4.41 -2.39
N LYS A 122 11.35 3.32 -2.39
CA LYS A 122 10.79 1.96 -2.34
C LYS A 122 10.11 1.75 -0.98
N PHE A 123 9.06 0.95 -0.93
CA PHE A 123 8.49 0.48 0.32
C PHE A 123 8.02 -0.97 0.22
N LEU A 124 8.06 -1.65 1.36
CA LEU A 124 7.61 -3.02 1.54
C LEU A 124 7.26 -3.20 3.01
N PHE A 125 5.97 -3.29 3.31
CA PHE A 125 5.44 -3.46 4.64
C PHE A 125 4.09 -4.17 4.59
N THR A 126 3.52 -4.51 5.74
CA THR A 126 2.15 -5.01 5.84
C THR A 126 1.26 -3.98 6.50
N THR A 127 -0.02 -4.03 6.23
CA THR A 127 -0.99 -3.40 7.12
C THR A 127 -0.92 -4.02 8.52
N GLN A 128 -1.47 -3.34 9.51
CA GLN A 128 -1.75 -3.92 10.81
C GLN A 128 -2.90 -4.93 10.72
N ILE A 129 -3.02 -5.75 11.75
CA ILE A 129 -4.02 -6.83 11.82
C ILE A 129 -5.44 -6.27 11.77
N GLU A 130 -6.34 -6.97 11.10
CA GLU A 130 -7.76 -6.64 11.10
C GLU A 130 -8.31 -6.54 12.54
N ALA A 131 -9.05 -5.45 12.80
CA ALA A 131 -9.85 -5.24 14.00
C ALA A 131 -9.16 -5.76 15.28
N PRO A 132 -8.04 -5.15 15.72
CA PRO A 132 -7.15 -5.78 16.70
C PRO A 132 -7.83 -6.17 18.03
N LEU A 133 -8.95 -5.50 18.39
CA LEU A 133 -9.69 -5.73 19.62
C LEU A 133 -10.77 -6.81 19.58
N VAL A 134 -11.31 -7.16 18.40
CA VAL A 134 -12.48 -8.05 18.24
C VAL A 134 -12.18 -9.27 17.40
#